data_AF-A0A1W1IC03-F1
#
_entry.id   AF-A0A1W1IC03-F1
#
_cell.length_a   1.000
_cell.length_b   1.000
_cell.length_c   1.000
_cell.angle_alpha   90.00
_cell.angle_beta   90.00
_cell.angle_gamma   90.00
#
_symmetry.space_group_name_H-M   'P 1'
#
loop_
_entity.id
_entity.type
_entity.pdbx_description
1 polymer ?
#
loop_
_entity_poly.entity_id
_entity_poly.type
_entity_poly.pdbx_seq_one_letter_code
_entity_poly.pdbx_strand_id
1 'polypeptide(L)' 'MSTISLRMDEEEEKLIKEYAKAKNITISALFRNAVLEKIEDEIDLDLYHVAMKQHIENPQVLSFDEMMKELDF' A
#
# COMPACT_ATOMS: atom_id res chain seq x y z
N MET A 1 2.79 24.94 -3.76
CA MET A 1 2.84 23.96 -2.65
C MET A 1 1.55 24.06 -1.88
N SER A 2 0.89 22.93 -1.62
CA SER A 2 -0.31 22.88 -0.79
C SER A 2 0.09 22.53 0.64
N THR A 3 -0.51 23.20 1.62
CA THR A 3 -0.24 22.97 3.05
C THR A 3 -1.42 22.23 3.68
N ILE A 4 -1.14 21.21 4.49
CA ILE A 4 -2.12 20.52 5.31
C ILE A 4 -1.86 20.91 6.76
N SER A 5 -2.89 21.40 7.44
CA SER A 5 -2.84 21.68 8.88
C SER A 5 -3.62 20.59 9.61
N LEU A 6 -2.97 19.85 10.50
CA LEU A 6 -3.58 18.82 11.31
C LEU A 6 -3.59 19.27 12.77
N ARG A 7 -4.75 19.16 13.43
CA ARG A 7 -4.85 19.36 14.88
C ARG A 7 -4.50 18.04 15.56
N MET A 8 -3.64 18.11 16.56
CA MET A 8 -3.15 16.97 17.32
C MET A 8 -3.11 17.36 18.79
N ASP A 9 -3.19 16.38 19.69
CA ASP A 9 -2.80 16.62 21.08
C ASP A 9 -1.27 16.54 21.26
N GLU A 10 -0.79 16.91 22.45
CA GLU A 10 0.65 16.95 22.75
C GLU A 10 1.30 15.55 22.73
N GLU A 11 0.56 14.50 23.07
CA GLU A 11 1.08 13.13 23.11
C GLU A 11 1.24 12.57 21.70
N GLU A 12 0.23 12.75 20.84
CA GLU A 12 0.26 12.40 19.42
C GLU A 12 1.41 13.12 18.69
N GLU A 13 1.54 14.43 18.90
CA GLU A 13 2.58 15.23 18.27
C GLU A 13 3.98 14.72 18.68
N LYS A 14 4.19 14.44 19.97
CA LYS A 14 5.45 13.92 20.49
C LYS A 14 5.77 12.55 19.90
N LEU A 15 4.79 11.64 19.86
CA LEU A 15 4.96 10.29 19.32
C LEU A 15 5.38 10.34 17.85
N ILE A 16 4.69 11.13 17.04
CA ILE A 16 4.95 11.24 15.60
C ILE A 16 6.34 11.85 15.34
N LYS A 17 6.72 12.87 16.10
CA LYS A 17 8.05 13.49 16.02
C LYS A 17 9.17 12.49 16.31
N GLU A 18 9.05 11.76 17.42
CA GLU A 18 10.07 10.79 17.80
C GLU A 18 10.14 9.60 16.82
N TYR A 19 9.00 9.14 16.29
CA TYR A 19 8.97 8.11 15.26
C TYR A 19 9.66 8.56 13.97
N ALA A 20 9.32 9.75 13.46
CA ALA A 20 9.92 10.30 12.25
C ALA A 20 11.44 10.46 12.41
N LYS A 21 11.89 10.93 13.59
CA LYS A 21 13.30 11.04 13.95
C LYS A 21 13.99 9.67 13.99
N ALA A 22 13.37 8.67 14.62
CA ALA A 22 13.92 7.31 14.70
C ALA A 22 14.07 6.65 13.32
N LYS A 23 13.17 6.99 12.37
CA LYS A 23 13.22 6.54 10.97
C LYS A 23 14.05 7.44 10.06
N ASN A 24 14.61 8.53 10.58
CA ASN A 24 15.36 9.54 9.82
C ASN A 24 14.59 10.08 8.60
N ILE A 25 13.30 10.37 8.79
CA ILE A 25 12.41 10.96 7.78
C ILE A 25 11.74 12.22 8.33
N THR A 26 11.24 13.08 7.45
CA THR A 26 10.45 14.24 7.87
C THR A 26 9.03 13.82 8.24
N ILE A 27 8.37 14.61 9.10
CA ILE A 27 6.96 14.42 9.43
C ILE A 27 6.09 14.46 8.15
N SER A 28 6.37 15.39 7.24
CA SER A 28 5.65 15.48 5.97
C SER A 28 5.84 14.25 5.07
N ALA A 29 7.02 13.63 5.08
CA ALA A 29 7.26 12.38 4.36
C ALA A 29 6.51 11.21 5.00
N LEU A 30 6.55 11.12 6.34
CA LEU A 30 5.79 10.12 7.10
C LEU A 30 4.30 10.18 6.78
N PHE A 31 3.67 11.35 6.90
CA PHE A 31 2.24 11.52 6.60
C PHE A 31 1.92 11.23 5.14
N ARG A 32 2.74 11.73 4.20
CA ARG A 32 2.53 11.50 2.77
C ARG A 32 2.54 10.00 2.47
N ASN A 33 3.55 9.28 2.96
CA ASN A 33 3.69 7.86 2.69
C ASN A 33 2.55 7.07 3.31
N ALA A 34 2.22 7.32 4.59
CA ALA A 34 1.13 6.61 5.27
C ALA A 34 -0.23 6.84 4.60
N VAL A 35 -0.52 8.06 4.14
CA VAL A 35 -1.77 8.36 3.43
C VAL A 35 -1.81 7.68 2.06
N LEU A 36 -0.72 7.70 1.31
CA LEU A 36 -0.66 7.06 -0.01
C LEU A 36 -0.75 5.54 0.10
N GLU A 37 -0.03 4.93 1.05
CA GLU A 37 -0.09 3.49 1.33
C GLU A 37 -1.51 3.07 1.69
N LYS A 38 -2.21 3.84 2.53
CA LYS A 38 -3.61 3.55 2.87
C LYS A 38 -4.56 3.61 1.67
N ILE A 39 -4.33 4.55 0.76
CA ILE A 39 -5.11 4.68 -0.48
C ILE A 39 -4.82 3.50 -1.43
N GLU A 40 -3.55 3.14 -1.57
CA GLU A 40 -3.09 2.02 -2.39
C GLU A 40 -3.67 0.69 -1.89
N ASP A 41 -3.61 0.43 -0.58
CA ASP A 41 -4.19 -0.77 0.05
C ASP A 41 -5.69 -0.94 -0.26
N GLU A 42 -6.45 0.17 -0.29
CA GLU A 42 -7.88 0.14 -0.60
C GLU A 42 -8.12 -0.17 -2.09
N ILE A 43 -7.35 0.45 -2.98
CA ILE A 43 -7.42 0.19 -4.43
C ILE A 43 -7.03 -1.26 -4.74
N ASP A 44 -5.95 -1.75 -4.14
CA ASP A 44 -5.44 -3.11 -4.34
C ASP A 44 -6.44 -4.15 -3.84
N LEU A 45 -7.12 -3.91 -2.72
CA LEU A 45 -8.15 -4.81 -2.20
C LEU A 45 -9.36 -4.88 -3.15
N ASP A 46 -9.81 -3.76 -3.67
CA ASP A 46 -10.90 -3.71 -4.65
C ASP A 46 -10.52 -4.44 -5.95
N LEU A 47 -9.31 -4.22 -6.45
CA LEU A 47 -8.78 -4.90 -7.62
C LEU A 47 -8.67 -6.42 -7.41
N TYR A 48 -8.19 -6.83 -6.23
CA TYR A 48 -8.15 -8.24 -5.84
C TYR A 48 -9.54 -8.89 -5.89
N HIS A 49 -10.57 -8.24 -5.34
CA HIS A 49 -11.92 -8.78 -5.38
C HIS A 49 -12.47 -8.93 -6.79
N VAL A 50 -12.20 -7.97 -7.68
CA VAL A 50 -12.56 -8.07 -9.10
C VAL A 50 -11.83 -9.22 -9.78
N ALA A 51 -10.50 -9.30 -9.62
CA ALA A 51 -9.69 -10.36 -10.21
C ALA A 51 -10.09 -11.75 -9.73
N MET A 52 -10.36 -11.91 -8.43
CA MET A 52 -10.80 -13.18 -7.85
C MET A 52 -12.18 -13.59 -8.35
N LYS A 53 -13.12 -12.65 -8.49
CA LYS A 53 -14.43 -12.95 -9.07
C LYS A 53 -14.30 -13.45 -10.50
N GLN A 54 -13.50 -12.77 -11.33
CA GLN A 54 -13.22 -13.18 -12.70
C GLN A 54 -12.56 -14.56 -12.77
N HIS A 55 -11.61 -14.82 -11.88
CA HIS A 55 -10.95 -16.13 -11.78
C HIS A 55 -11.91 -17.24 -11.37
N ILE A 56 -12.83 -17.01 -10.42
CA ILE A 56 -13.83 -18.00 -10.01
C ILE A 56 -14.81 -18.28 -11.16
N GLU A 57 -15.21 -17.25 -11.90
CA GLU A 57 -16.11 -17.39 -13.06
C GLU A 57 -15.44 -18.13 -14.23
N ASN A 58 -14.15 -17.91 -14.46
CA ASN A 58 -13.37 -18.57 -15.51
C ASN A 58 -11.92 -18.82 -15.06
N PRO A 59 -11.65 -19.95 -14.38
CA PRO A 59 -10.31 -20.24 -13.87
C PRO A 59 -9.32 -20.43 -15.02
N GLN A 60 -8.32 -19.56 -15.08
CA GLN A 60 -7.14 -19.74 -15.93
C GLN A 60 -5.99 -20.18 -15.02
N VAL A 61 -5.77 -21.49 -14.95
CA VAL A 61 -4.75 -22.11 -14.11
C VAL A 61 -3.78 -22.89 -14.98
N LEU A 62 -2.50 -22.80 -14.66
CA LEU A 62 -1.42 -23.44 -15.38
C LEU A 62 -0.50 -24.09 -14.33
N SER A 63 -0.01 -25.29 -14.60
CA SER A 63 1.01 -25.90 -13.74
C SER A 63 2.32 -25.12 -13.82
N PHE A 64 3.18 -25.29 -12.82
CA PHE A 64 4.50 -24.67 -12.83
C PHE A 64 5.31 -25.07 -14.08
N ASP A 65 5.28 -26.34 -14.47
CA ASP A 65 6.01 -26.84 -15.65
C ASP A 65 5.50 -26.20 -16.95
N GLU A 66 4.17 -26.07 -17.09
CA GLU A 66 3.56 -25.41 -18.24
C GLU A 66 3.87 -23.91 -18.25
N MET A 67 3.90 -23.24 -17.09
CA MET A 67 4.29 -21.83 -16.95
C MET A 67 5.74 -21.60 -17.37
N MET A 68 6.66 -22.44 -16.92
CA MET A 68 8.07 -22.35 -17.31
C MET A 68 8.24 -22.52 -18.81
N LYS A 69 7.48 -23.46 -19.40
CA LYS A 69 7.47 -23.69 -20.84
C LYS A 69 6.91 -22.50 -21.64
N GLU A 70 5.91 -21.78 -21.12
CA GLU A 70 5.37 -20.56 -21.74
C GLU A 70 6.35 -19.38 -21.64
N LEU A 71 7.12 -19.31 -20.55
CA LEU A 71 8.12 -18.26 -20.31
C LEU A 71 9.51 -18.55 -20.92
N ASP A 72 9.64 -19.61 -21.73
CA ASP A 72 10.89 -20.06 -22.34
C ASP A 72 12.03 -20.35 -21.34
N PHE A 73 11.70 -20.90 -20.16
CA PHE A 73 12.66 -21.39 -19.15
C PHE A 73 12.78 -22.91 -19.09
#